data_AF-A0ABD1U8L9-F1
#
_entry.id   AF-A0ABD1U8L9-F1
#
_cell.length_a   1.000
_cell.length_b   1.000
_cell.length_c   1.000
_cell.angle_alpha   90.00
_cell.angle_beta   90.00
_cell.angle_gamma   90.00
#
_symmetry.space_group_name_H-M   'P 1'
#
loop_
_entity.id
_entity.type
_entity.pdbx_description
1 polymer ?
#
loop_
_entity_poly.entity_id
_entity_poly.type
_entity_poly.pdbx_seq_one_letter_code
_entity_poly.pdbx_strand_id
1 'polypeptide(L)'
;MATKFIQPPIPASHVFPPKPSTLRMMKLHGALLATHQWNKKCSRFGENPFGFGLSSSVKAAEQSSELVAEEKVIPEESSDYRKVAQIKRDIYDALQGINRGIFGVTSTKKTEILKLVELLESQNPNPEPTSCLEKVSGSWKLIYSTITILGSKRTKLGLRDFISLGDFVQSIDVVEGKAVNAVKFSAKGLNLLNGQLTIEASFKIASKSRVDISYIKSVITPEQLMNVFRKNFDLLLGIFNPEGWLEITYVDDSMRIGRDDKGNIFILERFEDNTL
;
A
#
# COMPACT_ATOMS: atom_id res chain seq x y z
N MET A 1 -19.94 -71.77 -19.15
CA MET A 1 -20.66 -71.28 -20.33
C MET A 1 -20.80 -69.78 -20.19
N ALA A 2 -20.12 -69.02 -21.06
CA ALA A 2 -19.99 -67.57 -20.95
C ALA A 2 -21.03 -66.88 -21.85
N THR A 3 -21.96 -66.12 -21.26
CA THR A 3 -22.94 -65.32 -21.98
C THR A 3 -22.44 -63.87 -22.07
N LYS A 4 -21.96 -63.52 -23.27
CA LYS A 4 -21.63 -62.15 -23.68
C LYS A 4 -22.92 -61.33 -23.80
N PHE A 5 -23.02 -60.24 -23.06
CA PHE A 5 -24.01 -59.19 -23.31
C PHE A 5 -23.39 -58.15 -24.26
N ILE A 6 -23.96 -58.03 -25.46
CA ILE A 6 -23.59 -57.06 -26.50
C ILE A 6 -24.55 -55.87 -26.35
N GLN A 7 -24.00 -54.68 -26.09
CA GLN A 7 -24.75 -53.41 -26.12
C GLN A 7 -24.90 -52.89 -27.56
N PRO A 8 -26.04 -52.29 -27.94
CA PRO A 8 -26.19 -51.62 -29.23
C PRO A 8 -25.55 -50.22 -29.25
N PRO A 9 -25.11 -49.70 -30.41
CA PRO A 9 -24.40 -48.42 -30.51
C PRO A 9 -25.36 -47.22 -30.38
N ILE A 10 -24.93 -46.22 -29.60
CA ILE A 10 -25.63 -44.95 -29.40
C ILE A 10 -25.32 -44.01 -30.60
N PRO A 11 -26.30 -43.30 -31.18
CA PRO A 11 -26.07 -42.37 -32.29
C PRO A 11 -25.30 -41.11 -31.83
N ALA A 12 -24.36 -40.66 -32.67
CA ALA A 12 -23.61 -39.43 -32.48
C ALA A 12 -24.54 -38.19 -32.54
N SER A 13 -24.64 -37.46 -31.43
CA SER A 13 -25.27 -36.14 -31.39
C SER A 13 -24.21 -35.06 -31.60
N HIS A 14 -24.33 -34.37 -32.74
CA HIS A 14 -23.61 -33.15 -33.05
C HIS A 14 -24.12 -32.01 -32.15
N VAL A 15 -23.30 -31.55 -31.21
CA VAL A 15 -23.56 -30.31 -30.46
C VAL A 15 -22.58 -29.25 -30.96
N PHE A 16 -23.14 -28.22 -31.59
CA PHE A 16 -22.46 -27.05 -32.12
C PHE A 16 -21.77 -26.23 -31.01
N PRO A 17 -20.67 -25.51 -31.31
CA PRO A 17 -20.01 -24.64 -30.34
C PRO A 17 -20.87 -23.40 -30.03
N PRO A 18 -20.82 -22.86 -28.80
CA PRO A 18 -21.52 -21.62 -28.47
C PRO A 18 -20.86 -20.43 -29.19
N LYS A 19 -21.69 -19.63 -29.88
CA LYS A 19 -21.28 -18.36 -30.49
C LYS A 19 -20.89 -17.34 -29.39
N PRO A 20 -19.85 -16.52 -29.61
CA PRO A 20 -19.51 -15.44 -28.70
C PRO A 20 -20.59 -14.35 -28.75
N SER A 21 -21.11 -13.98 -27.59
CA SER A 21 -22.04 -12.85 -27.46
C SER A 21 -21.30 -11.53 -27.69
N THR A 22 -21.57 -10.87 -28.81
CA THR A 22 -21.21 -9.47 -29.06
C THR A 22 -21.91 -8.57 -28.05
N LEU A 23 -21.16 -8.03 -27.09
CA LEU A 23 -21.60 -6.89 -26.29
C LEU A 23 -21.61 -5.63 -27.16
N ARG A 24 -22.82 -5.14 -27.42
CA ARG A 24 -23.11 -3.93 -28.18
C ARG A 24 -22.80 -2.72 -27.30
N MET A 25 -21.69 -2.03 -27.57
CA MET A 25 -21.41 -0.71 -26.99
C MET A 25 -22.49 0.28 -27.45
N MET A 26 -23.30 0.77 -26.51
CA MET A 26 -24.10 1.97 -26.73
C MET A 26 -23.18 3.19 -26.60
N LYS A 27 -22.88 3.82 -27.74
CA LYS A 27 -22.39 5.20 -27.81
C LYS A 27 -23.52 6.13 -27.35
N LEU A 28 -23.29 6.90 -26.30
CA LEU A 28 -24.06 8.13 -26.05
C LEU A 28 -23.24 9.30 -26.59
N HIS A 29 -23.68 9.88 -27.70
CA HIS A 29 -23.27 11.20 -28.14
C HIS A 29 -24.23 12.23 -27.54
N GLY A 30 -23.69 13.28 -26.95
CA GLY A 30 -24.45 14.42 -26.43
C GLY A 30 -23.51 15.44 -25.82
N ALA A 31 -22.96 16.31 -26.68
CA ALA A 31 -22.15 17.45 -26.31
C ALA A 31 -22.95 18.46 -25.47
N LEU A 32 -22.26 19.25 -24.63
CA LEU A 32 -22.32 20.72 -24.66
C LEU A 32 -21.17 21.32 -23.82
N LEU A 33 -20.66 22.44 -24.32
CA LEU A 33 -19.50 23.21 -23.85
C LEU A 33 -19.73 23.87 -22.48
N ALA A 34 -18.65 24.00 -21.70
CA ALA A 34 -18.40 25.19 -20.89
C ALA A 34 -16.88 25.36 -20.69
N THR A 35 -16.33 26.34 -21.38
CA THR A 35 -14.99 26.91 -21.17
C THR A 35 -14.91 27.55 -19.79
N HIS A 36 -13.92 27.19 -18.97
CA HIS A 36 -13.48 28.07 -17.90
C HIS A 36 -11.95 28.14 -17.89
N GLN A 37 -11.46 29.29 -18.36
CA GLN A 37 -10.06 29.68 -18.36
C GLN A 37 -9.60 29.93 -16.92
N TRP A 38 -8.43 29.39 -16.58
CA TRP A 38 -7.73 29.69 -15.34
C TRP A 38 -6.74 30.83 -15.59
N ASN A 39 -7.15 32.06 -15.28
CA ASN A 39 -6.28 33.24 -15.40
C ASN A 39 -5.62 33.55 -14.05
N LYS A 40 -4.29 33.55 -14.06
CA LYS A 40 -3.44 34.24 -13.07
C LYS A 40 -3.64 35.75 -13.19
N LYS A 41 -3.73 36.48 -12.07
CA LYS A 41 -3.13 37.82 -11.92
C LYS A 41 -3.06 38.30 -10.47
N CYS A 42 -1.91 38.88 -10.13
CA CYS A 42 -1.64 39.70 -8.95
C CYS A 42 -2.15 41.14 -9.13
N SER A 43 -2.56 41.77 -8.03
CA SER A 43 -2.53 43.23 -7.75
C SER A 43 -2.88 43.40 -6.26
N ARG A 44 -2.03 43.81 -5.31
CA ARG A 44 -1.38 45.12 -5.02
C ARG A 44 -2.31 46.34 -4.94
N PHE A 45 -2.30 46.95 -3.74
CA PHE A 45 -2.66 48.32 -3.31
C PHE A 45 -4.15 48.72 -3.41
N GLY A 46 -4.83 48.95 -2.29
CA GLY A 46 -4.91 50.22 -1.52
C GLY A 46 -6.43 50.55 -1.46
N GLU A 47 -7.08 51.17 -0.48
CA GLU A 47 -6.74 52.03 0.66
C GLU A 47 -7.89 51.91 1.69
N ASN A 48 -7.63 52.36 2.91
CA ASN A 48 -8.55 52.62 4.04
C ASN A 48 -9.54 53.79 3.71
N PRO A 49 -10.45 54.35 4.58
CA PRO A 49 -10.46 54.36 6.06
C PRO A 49 -11.86 54.40 6.78
N PHE A 50 -11.79 54.58 8.12
CA PHE A 50 -12.78 55.06 9.11
C PHE A 50 -13.70 54.00 9.78
N GLY A 51 -13.87 53.91 11.10
CA GLY A 51 -13.41 54.66 12.28
C GLY A 51 -14.29 54.21 13.47
N PHE A 52 -13.75 53.77 14.61
CA PHE A 52 -13.74 54.39 15.97
C PHE A 52 -13.96 53.20 16.93
N GLY A 53 -13.32 52.97 18.08
CA GLY A 53 -12.49 53.75 18.97
C GLY A 53 -12.96 53.47 20.41
N LEU A 54 -12.08 53.01 21.33
CA LEU A 54 -12.08 53.48 22.72
C LEU A 54 -10.75 53.17 23.44
N SER A 55 -10.45 54.07 24.35
CA SER A 55 -9.20 54.49 24.98
C SER A 55 -8.69 53.60 26.13
N SER A 56 -7.37 53.64 26.32
CA SER A 56 -6.81 53.76 27.66
C SER A 56 -5.75 54.86 27.66
N SER A 57 -5.79 55.70 28.70
CA SER A 57 -4.99 56.89 28.90
C SER A 57 -3.94 56.59 29.97
N VAL A 58 -2.65 56.84 29.72
CA VAL A 58 -1.70 57.37 30.72
C VAL A 58 -0.62 58.20 29.99
N LYS A 59 -0.23 59.29 30.66
CA LYS A 59 0.57 60.45 30.26
C LYS A 59 2.05 60.17 29.93
N ALA A 60 2.59 61.11 29.16
CA ALA A 60 3.98 61.30 28.75
C ALA A 60 4.94 61.78 29.86
N ALA A 61 6.23 61.47 29.68
CA ALA A 61 7.37 62.34 29.96
C ALA A 61 8.62 61.82 29.22
N GLU A 62 9.33 62.71 28.54
CA GLU A 62 10.60 62.49 27.84
C GLU A 62 11.79 62.55 28.82
N GLN A 63 12.82 61.71 28.63
CA GLN A 63 14.22 62.10 28.36
C GLN A 63 15.21 60.93 28.58
N SER A 64 15.95 60.60 27.51
CA SER A 64 17.35 60.15 27.43
C SER A 64 17.96 59.22 28.50
N SER A 65 18.42 58.03 28.07
CA SER A 65 19.84 57.58 28.14
C SER A 65 20.01 56.10 27.78
N GLU A 66 20.91 55.86 26.83
CA GLU A 66 22.03 54.90 26.86
C GLU A 66 21.81 53.43 27.34
N LEU A 67 21.96 52.50 26.38
CA LEU A 67 22.61 51.18 26.45
C LEU A 67 22.24 50.20 27.59
N VAL A 68 21.42 49.19 27.29
CA VAL A 68 21.80 47.76 27.36
C VAL A 68 20.96 47.01 26.33
N ALA A 69 21.60 46.47 25.30
CA ALA A 69 20.99 45.47 24.44
C ALA A 69 20.89 44.17 25.26
N GLU A 70 19.77 43.97 25.95
CA GLU A 70 19.34 42.61 26.25
C GLU A 70 18.88 42.00 24.93
N GLU A 71 19.80 41.28 24.30
CA GLU A 71 19.53 40.30 23.27
C GLU A 71 18.59 39.25 23.89
N LYS A 72 17.30 39.57 23.87
CA LYS A 72 16.23 38.63 24.14
C LYS A 72 16.29 37.64 23.00
N VAL A 73 17.06 36.57 23.21
CA VAL A 73 17.07 35.37 22.41
C VAL A 73 15.61 34.96 22.24
N ILE A 74 15.07 35.31 21.09
CA ILE A 74 13.85 34.72 20.56
C ILE A 74 14.19 33.24 20.52
N PRO A 75 13.47 32.34 21.22
CA PRO A 75 13.59 30.94 20.93
C PRO A 75 13.14 30.79 19.49
N GLU A 76 14.12 30.68 18.58
CA GLU A 76 13.86 30.24 17.23
C GLU A 76 13.05 28.95 17.37
N GLU A 77 11.84 28.95 16.83
CA GLU A 77 11.04 27.75 16.67
C GLU A 77 11.94 26.72 15.98
N SER A 78 12.44 25.78 16.79
CA SER A 78 13.38 24.77 16.32
C SER A 78 12.66 23.97 15.25
N SER A 79 13.05 24.24 14.01
CA SER A 79 12.69 23.52 12.80
C SER A 79 12.48 22.03 13.14
N ASP A 80 11.26 21.55 12.85
CA ASP A 80 10.68 20.24 13.19
C ASP A 80 11.36 19.08 12.40
N TYR A 81 12.69 19.14 12.26
CA TYR A 81 13.48 18.16 11.54
C TYR A 81 13.78 16.97 12.44
N ARG A 82 12.80 16.08 12.61
CA ARG A 82 13.07 14.76 13.20
C ARG A 82 14.04 14.01 12.31
N LYS A 83 15.09 13.43 12.91
CA LYS A 83 16.01 12.54 12.19
C LYS A 83 15.26 11.30 11.67
N VAL A 84 15.59 10.85 10.45
CA VAL A 84 15.07 9.62 9.83
C VAL A 84 14.99 8.44 10.80
N ALA A 85 16.05 8.20 11.58
CA ALA A 85 16.11 7.10 12.54
C ALA A 85 15.04 7.20 13.64
N GLN A 86 14.68 8.40 14.08
CA GLN A 86 13.60 8.61 15.05
C GLN A 86 12.24 8.35 14.41
N ILE A 87 12.01 8.84 13.19
CA ILE A 87 10.74 8.61 12.48
C ILE A 87 10.51 7.10 12.26
N LYS A 88 11.54 6.36 11.86
CA LYS A 88 11.45 4.90 11.72
C LYS A 88 11.11 4.22 13.04
N ARG A 89 11.74 4.64 14.15
CA ARG A 89 11.42 4.10 15.48
C ARG A 89 9.96 4.36 15.84
N ASP A 90 9.49 5.59 15.64
CA ASP A 90 8.10 5.98 15.89
C ASP A 90 7.13 5.13 15.03
N ILE A 91 7.49 4.82 13.78
CA ILE A 91 6.73 3.88 12.93
C ILE A 91 6.70 2.51 13.60
N TYR A 92 7.85 1.91 13.90
CA TYR A 92 7.89 0.58 14.53
C TYR A 92 7.06 0.50 15.82
N ASP A 93 7.14 1.52 16.68
CA ASP A 93 6.36 1.60 17.91
C ASP A 93 4.86 1.71 17.64
N ALA A 94 4.45 2.52 16.65
CA ALA A 94 3.05 2.63 16.24
C ALA A 94 2.47 1.33 15.63
N LEU A 95 3.34 0.47 15.08
CA LEU A 95 2.96 -0.81 14.49
C LEU A 95 2.94 -1.98 15.50
N GLN A 96 3.30 -1.76 16.77
CA GLN A 96 3.24 -2.83 17.76
C GLN A 96 1.80 -3.31 17.98
N GLY A 97 1.61 -4.63 17.90
CA GLY A 97 0.32 -5.29 18.18
C GLY A 97 -0.77 -5.18 17.11
N ILE A 98 -0.55 -4.45 16.00
CA ILE A 98 -1.61 -4.22 14.99
C ILE A 98 -1.75 -5.35 13.94
N ASN A 99 -0.97 -6.43 14.07
CA ASN A 99 -0.94 -7.56 13.13
C ASN A 99 -0.86 -7.09 11.67
N ARG A 100 0.10 -6.22 11.36
CA ARG A 100 0.29 -5.59 10.03
C ARG A 100 -0.90 -4.78 9.48
N GLY A 101 -1.92 -4.51 10.29
CA GLY A 101 -3.12 -3.77 9.88
C GLY A 101 -4.16 -4.59 9.11
N ILE A 102 -3.89 -5.87 8.80
CA ILE A 102 -4.74 -6.69 7.93
C ILE A 102 -6.15 -6.94 8.48
N PHE A 103 -6.34 -6.83 9.80
CA PHE A 103 -7.64 -6.97 10.46
C PHE A 103 -8.30 -5.63 10.82
N GLY A 104 -7.84 -4.55 10.18
CA GLY A 104 -8.32 -3.20 10.42
C GLY A 104 -7.60 -2.52 11.59
N VAL A 105 -7.51 -1.19 11.49
CA VAL A 105 -6.93 -0.30 12.48
C VAL A 105 -7.91 0.86 12.70
N THR A 106 -7.95 1.43 13.90
CA THR A 106 -8.81 2.60 14.16
C THR A 106 -8.42 3.78 13.27
N SER A 107 -9.39 4.62 12.91
CA SER A 107 -9.13 5.79 12.04
C SER A 107 -8.04 6.71 12.60
N THR A 108 -8.04 6.91 13.92
CA THR A 108 -7.03 7.70 14.63
C THR A 108 -5.64 7.10 14.48
N LYS A 109 -5.48 5.79 14.76
CA LYS A 109 -4.18 5.11 14.65
C LYS A 109 -3.71 5.01 13.21
N LYS A 110 -4.61 4.79 12.24
CA LYS A 110 -4.29 4.86 10.81
C LYS A 110 -3.73 6.23 10.45
N THR A 111 -4.41 7.31 10.86
CA THR A 111 -3.97 8.69 10.60
C THR A 111 -2.60 8.98 11.22
N GLU A 112 -2.36 8.50 12.44
CA GLU A 112 -1.06 8.61 13.12
C GLU A 112 0.07 7.95 12.31
N ILE A 113 -0.13 6.71 11.86
CA ILE A 113 0.84 5.98 11.03
C ILE A 113 1.09 6.71 9.71
N LEU A 114 0.03 7.20 9.05
CA LEU A 114 0.17 7.90 7.76
C LEU A 114 0.95 9.21 7.87
N LYS A 115 0.81 9.94 8.98
CA LYS A 115 1.61 11.14 9.23
C LYS A 115 3.10 10.80 9.38
N LEU A 116 3.43 9.71 10.06
CA LEU A 116 4.81 9.25 10.18
C LEU A 116 5.39 8.80 8.83
N VAL A 117 4.58 8.13 8.01
CA VAL A 117 4.94 7.76 6.63
C VAL A 117 5.24 9.00 5.80
N GLU A 118 4.37 10.02 5.82
CA GLU A 118 4.58 11.27 5.08
C GLU A 118 5.86 12.00 5.52
N LEU A 119 6.13 12.06 6.83
CA LEU A 119 7.38 12.62 7.36
C LEU A 119 8.61 11.83 6.85
N LEU A 120 8.54 10.50 6.82
CA LEU A 120 9.64 9.67 6.34
C LEU A 120 9.88 9.86 4.83
N GLU A 121 8.80 9.93 4.05
CA GLU A 121 8.84 10.14 2.59
C GLU A 121 9.42 11.50 2.22
N SER A 122 9.17 12.53 3.02
CA SER A 122 9.79 13.85 2.84
C SER A 122 11.33 13.83 2.97
N GLN A 123 11.87 12.78 3.60
CA GLN A 123 13.30 12.54 3.80
C GLN A 123 13.79 11.30 3.01
N ASN A 124 13.14 10.97 1.89
CA ASN A 124 13.53 9.84 1.05
C ASN A 124 14.94 10.05 0.45
N PRO A 125 15.93 9.19 0.77
CA PRO A 125 17.27 9.32 0.21
C PRO A 125 17.34 8.96 -1.29
N ASN A 126 16.34 8.24 -1.80
CA ASN A 126 16.26 7.76 -3.19
C ASN A 126 14.96 8.23 -3.86
N PRO A 127 14.87 9.51 -4.30
CA PRO A 127 13.64 10.07 -4.89
C PRO A 127 13.28 9.48 -6.25
N GLU A 128 14.23 8.84 -6.95
CA GLU A 128 14.02 8.12 -8.21
C GLU A 128 14.40 6.64 -8.04
N PRO A 129 13.63 5.85 -7.28
CA PRO A 129 14.03 4.50 -6.88
C PRO A 129 14.20 3.52 -8.04
N THR A 130 13.59 3.78 -9.20
CA THR A 130 13.78 2.92 -10.40
C THR A 130 15.12 3.14 -11.09
N SER A 131 15.85 4.21 -10.74
CA SER A 131 17.24 4.43 -11.14
C SER A 131 18.25 3.74 -10.21
N CYS A 132 17.80 3.30 -9.02
CA CYS A 132 18.63 2.66 -7.98
C CYS A 132 18.02 1.31 -7.53
N LEU A 133 17.70 0.44 -8.51
CA LEU A 133 16.99 -0.81 -8.24
C LEU A 133 17.79 -1.79 -7.37
N GLU A 134 19.10 -1.64 -7.26
CA GLU A 134 19.95 -2.39 -6.33
C GLU A 134 19.53 -2.18 -4.87
N LYS A 135 18.99 -1.00 -4.52
CA LYS A 135 18.42 -0.76 -3.18
C LYS A 135 17.09 -1.48 -2.98
N VAL A 136 16.31 -1.61 -4.05
CA VAL A 136 14.98 -2.26 -4.05
C VAL A 136 15.10 -3.80 -4.10
N SER A 137 16.13 -4.33 -4.75
CA SER A 137 16.37 -5.77 -4.87
C SER A 137 16.54 -6.44 -3.51
N GLY A 138 16.27 -7.74 -3.46
CA GLY A 138 16.44 -8.58 -2.28
C GLY A 138 15.13 -8.87 -1.55
N SER A 139 15.27 -9.27 -0.30
CA SER A 139 14.18 -9.78 0.52
C SER A 139 13.63 -8.71 1.47
N TRP A 140 12.31 -8.70 1.59
CA TRP A 140 11.53 -7.71 2.35
C TRP A 140 10.45 -8.40 3.15
N LYS A 141 10.18 -7.94 4.37
CA LYS A 141 9.09 -8.43 5.21
C LYS A 141 8.06 -7.32 5.40
N LEU A 142 6.78 -7.62 5.15
CA LEU A 142 5.71 -6.67 5.38
C LEU A 142 5.48 -6.48 6.87
N ILE A 143 5.62 -5.24 7.34
CA ILE A 143 5.32 -4.85 8.72
C ILE A 143 3.98 -4.11 8.83
N TYR A 144 3.51 -3.48 7.74
CA TYR A 144 2.20 -2.83 7.71
C TYR A 144 1.62 -2.75 6.30
N SER A 145 0.30 -2.91 6.19
CA SER A 145 -0.46 -2.54 5.01
C SER A 145 -1.81 -1.93 5.38
N THR A 146 -2.32 -1.05 4.52
CA THR A 146 -3.70 -0.56 4.63
C THR A 146 -4.72 -1.49 3.97
N ILE A 147 -4.29 -2.58 3.32
CA ILE A 147 -5.20 -3.63 2.85
C ILE A 147 -5.87 -4.27 4.07
N THR A 148 -7.20 -4.34 4.05
CA THR A 148 -7.97 -4.92 5.14
C THR A 148 -8.79 -6.12 4.68
N ILE A 149 -8.77 -7.17 5.50
CA ILE A 149 -9.54 -8.40 5.31
C ILE A 149 -10.59 -8.44 6.41
N LEU A 150 -11.74 -7.83 6.14
CA LEU A 150 -12.84 -7.65 7.09
C LEU A 150 -14.11 -8.40 6.68
N GLY A 151 -15.09 -8.42 7.58
CA GLY A 151 -16.45 -8.89 7.34
C GLY A 151 -16.50 -10.28 6.68
N SER A 152 -17.27 -10.38 5.60
CA SER A 152 -17.48 -11.63 4.87
C SER A 152 -16.20 -12.22 4.29
N LYS A 153 -15.22 -11.39 3.87
CA LYS A 153 -13.93 -11.88 3.36
C LYS A 153 -13.17 -12.63 4.45
N ARG A 154 -13.10 -12.03 5.65
CA ARG A 154 -12.43 -12.63 6.81
C ARG A 154 -13.04 -13.96 7.21
N THR A 155 -14.38 -14.01 7.26
CA THR A 155 -15.12 -15.24 7.61
C THR A 155 -14.93 -16.33 6.56
N LYS A 156 -15.05 -16.00 5.26
CA LYS A 156 -14.87 -16.98 4.16
C LYS A 156 -13.48 -17.58 4.15
N LEU A 157 -12.47 -16.79 4.52
CA LEU A 157 -11.07 -17.24 4.60
C LEU A 157 -10.72 -17.92 5.93
N GLY A 158 -11.67 -18.08 6.86
CA GLY A 158 -11.42 -18.75 8.14
C GLY A 158 -10.44 -18.01 9.06
N LEU A 159 -10.14 -16.73 8.80
CA LEU A 159 -9.14 -15.90 9.51
C LEU A 159 -9.59 -15.42 10.90
N ARG A 160 -10.48 -16.17 11.54
CA ARG A 160 -10.94 -15.94 12.92
C ARG A 160 -10.61 -17.15 13.77
N ASP A 161 -11.08 -18.31 13.33
CA ASP A 161 -11.09 -19.50 14.17
C ASP A 161 -10.14 -20.59 13.64
N PHE A 162 -9.90 -20.60 12.32
CA PHE A 162 -9.23 -21.71 11.65
C PHE A 162 -7.85 -21.35 11.14
N ILE A 163 -7.65 -20.17 10.55
CA ILE A 163 -6.40 -19.83 9.87
C ILE A 163 -5.73 -18.64 10.55
N SER A 164 -4.46 -18.83 10.91
CA SER A 164 -3.60 -17.77 11.44
C SER A 164 -2.58 -17.38 10.38
N LEU A 165 -2.41 -16.07 10.14
CA LEU A 165 -1.44 -15.55 9.17
C LEU A 165 -0.10 -15.29 9.87
N GLY A 166 0.95 -15.87 9.29
CA GLY A 166 2.33 -15.69 9.70
C GLY A 166 2.99 -14.52 8.97
N ASP A 167 4.27 -14.68 8.67
CA ASP A 167 5.05 -13.68 7.96
C ASP A 167 4.63 -13.55 6.50
N PHE A 168 4.68 -12.31 6.01
CA PHE A 168 4.51 -11.99 4.61
C PHE A 168 5.84 -11.44 4.09
N VAL A 169 6.52 -12.23 3.28
CA VAL A 169 7.86 -11.93 2.75
C VAL A 169 7.75 -11.72 1.25
N GLN A 170 8.50 -10.77 0.73
CA GLN A 170 8.64 -10.50 -0.68
C GLN A 170 10.11 -10.61 -1.08
N SER A 171 10.40 -11.39 -2.12
CA SER A 171 11.71 -11.41 -2.77
C SER A 171 11.62 -10.69 -4.11
N ILE A 172 12.59 -9.83 -4.41
CA ILE A 172 12.64 -9.05 -5.65
C ILE A 172 13.95 -9.32 -6.38
N ASP A 173 13.83 -9.96 -7.52
CA ASP A 173 14.92 -10.18 -8.47
C ASP A 173 14.83 -9.12 -9.57
N VAL A 174 15.77 -8.19 -9.55
CA VAL A 174 15.85 -7.09 -10.53
C VAL A 174 16.41 -7.57 -11.87
N VAL A 175 17.27 -8.58 -11.87
CA VAL A 175 17.88 -9.12 -13.08
C VAL A 175 16.83 -9.86 -13.90
N GLU A 176 16.00 -10.67 -13.25
CA GLU A 176 14.88 -11.36 -13.89
C GLU A 176 13.64 -10.47 -14.09
N GLY A 177 13.58 -9.31 -13.42
CA GLY A 177 12.39 -8.45 -13.41
C GLY A 177 11.19 -9.14 -12.76
N LYS A 178 11.42 -9.87 -11.67
CA LYS A 178 10.40 -10.67 -10.98
C LYS A 178 10.31 -10.34 -9.49
N ALA A 179 9.11 -10.48 -8.96
CA ALA A 179 8.84 -10.41 -7.54
C ALA A 179 8.02 -11.63 -7.10
N VAL A 180 8.42 -12.21 -5.97
CA VAL A 180 7.75 -13.35 -5.35
C VAL A 180 7.24 -12.93 -3.98
N ASN A 181 5.92 -12.91 -3.82
CA ASN A 181 5.22 -12.61 -2.58
C ASN A 181 4.80 -13.91 -1.89
N ALA A 182 5.22 -14.13 -0.66
CA ALA A 182 5.02 -15.37 0.06
C ALA A 182 4.41 -15.15 1.45
N VAL A 183 3.19 -15.64 1.65
CA VAL A 183 2.41 -15.50 2.89
C VAL A 183 2.39 -16.84 3.61
N LYS A 184 3.04 -16.93 4.77
CA LYS A 184 2.95 -18.10 5.64
C LYS A 184 1.62 -18.08 6.38
N PHE A 185 1.03 -19.25 6.61
CA PHE A 185 -0.17 -19.39 7.42
C PHE A 185 -0.22 -20.76 8.10
N SER A 186 -1.03 -20.89 9.15
CA SER A 186 -1.26 -22.15 9.85
C SER A 186 -2.75 -22.42 10.02
N ALA A 187 -3.15 -23.68 9.85
CA ALA A 187 -4.55 -24.10 9.96
C ALA A 187 -4.79 -24.90 11.26
N LYS A 188 -5.58 -24.34 12.17
CA LYS A 188 -6.10 -25.02 13.36
C LYS A 188 -7.12 -26.08 12.96
N GLY A 189 -7.05 -27.27 13.57
CA GLY A 189 -8.00 -28.37 13.36
C GLY A 189 -7.67 -29.33 12.21
N LEU A 190 -6.64 -29.07 11.40
CA LEU A 190 -6.10 -29.99 10.39
C LEU A 190 -4.65 -30.36 10.75
N ASN A 191 -4.43 -31.06 11.86
CA ASN A 191 -3.10 -31.46 12.36
C ASN A 191 -2.05 -30.32 12.46
N LEU A 192 -2.47 -29.05 12.58
CA LEU A 192 -1.59 -27.87 12.55
C LEU A 192 -0.64 -27.84 11.33
N LEU A 193 -1.16 -28.12 10.14
CA LEU A 193 -0.38 -27.93 8.92
C LEU A 193 -0.03 -26.45 8.74
N ASN A 194 1.27 -26.17 8.67
CA ASN A 194 1.80 -24.90 8.21
C ASN A 194 1.80 -24.91 6.68
N GLY A 195 1.40 -23.80 6.10
CA GLY A 195 1.34 -23.60 4.67
C GLY A 195 1.89 -22.26 4.24
N GLN A 196 2.05 -22.11 2.94
CA GLN A 196 2.50 -20.88 2.31
C GLN A 196 1.73 -20.66 1.00
N LEU A 197 1.16 -19.47 0.83
CA LEU A 197 0.71 -18.99 -0.47
C LEU A 197 1.85 -18.20 -1.10
N THR A 198 2.31 -18.63 -2.27
CA THR A 198 3.34 -17.94 -3.05
C THR A 198 2.70 -17.37 -4.32
N ILE A 199 2.96 -16.11 -4.61
CA ILE A 199 2.47 -15.39 -5.78
C ILE A 199 3.68 -14.83 -6.51
N GLU A 200 3.89 -15.27 -7.75
CA GLU A 200 4.95 -14.79 -8.62
C GLU A 200 4.38 -13.78 -9.61
N ALA A 201 5.05 -12.64 -9.74
CA ALA A 201 4.72 -11.58 -10.68
C ALA A 201 5.99 -11.09 -11.38
N SER A 202 5.87 -10.62 -12.61
CA SER A 202 6.90 -9.82 -13.28
C SER A 202 6.64 -8.35 -13.07
N PHE A 203 7.67 -7.52 -13.17
CA PHE A 203 7.53 -6.08 -13.17
C PHE A 203 8.31 -5.41 -14.31
N LYS A 204 7.85 -4.24 -14.74
CA LYS A 204 8.51 -3.39 -15.73
C LYS A 204 8.54 -1.95 -15.24
N ILE A 205 9.66 -1.26 -15.45
CA ILE A 205 9.78 0.16 -15.08
C ILE A 205 8.83 0.98 -15.96
N ALA A 206 7.95 1.74 -15.32
CA ALA A 206 6.98 2.62 -15.97
C ALA A 206 7.37 4.10 -15.82
N SER A 207 8.01 4.47 -14.70
CA SER A 207 8.49 5.82 -14.44
C SER A 207 9.68 5.83 -13.47
N LYS A 208 10.10 7.01 -13.02
CA LYS A 208 11.14 7.23 -11.99
C LYS A 208 10.81 6.61 -10.62
N SER A 209 9.52 6.41 -10.33
CA SER A 209 9.02 5.87 -9.07
C SER A 209 8.11 4.65 -9.24
N ARG A 210 7.66 4.36 -10.46
CA ARG A 210 6.62 3.34 -10.72
C ARG A 210 7.11 2.16 -11.51
N VAL A 211 6.57 1.00 -11.16
CA VAL A 211 6.67 -0.23 -11.94
C VAL A 211 5.26 -0.76 -12.25
N ASP A 212 5.07 -1.25 -13.46
CA ASP A 212 3.90 -2.04 -13.82
C ASP A 212 4.12 -3.48 -13.37
N ILE A 213 3.10 -4.10 -12.78
CA ILE A 213 3.12 -5.46 -12.24
C ILE A 213 2.20 -6.33 -13.09
N SER A 214 2.67 -7.53 -13.45
CA SER A 214 1.87 -8.53 -14.15
C SER A 214 1.96 -9.87 -13.46
N TYR A 215 0.82 -10.50 -13.20
CA TYR A 215 0.75 -11.79 -12.54
C TYR A 215 1.29 -12.89 -13.46
N ILE A 216 2.07 -13.81 -12.88
CA ILE A 216 2.57 -15.00 -13.58
C ILE A 216 1.82 -16.24 -13.09
N LYS A 217 1.94 -16.55 -11.80
CA LYS A 217 1.33 -17.74 -11.20
C LYS A 217 1.25 -17.63 -9.68
N SER A 218 0.45 -18.51 -9.08
CA SER A 218 0.38 -18.66 -7.62
C SER A 218 0.23 -20.12 -7.22
N VAL A 219 0.81 -20.47 -6.07
CA VAL A 219 0.88 -21.85 -5.57
C VAL A 219 0.67 -21.84 -4.06
N ILE A 220 -0.09 -22.81 -3.55
CA ILE A 220 -0.17 -23.09 -2.11
C ILE A 220 0.65 -24.34 -1.82
N THR A 221 1.56 -24.22 -0.86
CA THR A 221 2.42 -25.31 -0.40
C THR A 221 2.10 -25.64 1.06
N PRO A 222 2.02 -26.92 1.46
CA PRO A 222 2.04 -28.09 0.57
C PRO A 222 0.68 -28.26 -0.15
N GLU A 223 0.69 -28.99 -1.29
CA GLU A 223 -0.46 -29.07 -2.21
C GLU A 223 -1.75 -29.57 -1.55
N GLN A 224 -1.65 -30.39 -0.49
CA GLN A 224 -2.81 -30.87 0.26
C GLN A 224 -3.63 -29.73 0.86
N LEU A 225 -3.00 -28.58 1.19
CA LEU A 225 -3.68 -27.39 1.69
C LEU A 225 -4.47 -26.64 0.61
N MET A 226 -4.19 -26.89 -0.66
CA MET A 226 -4.97 -26.29 -1.76
C MET A 226 -6.46 -26.63 -1.63
N ASN A 227 -6.80 -27.82 -1.12
CA ASN A 227 -8.19 -28.24 -0.93
C ASN A 227 -8.95 -27.35 0.08
N VAL A 228 -8.26 -26.78 1.06
CA VAL A 228 -8.84 -25.87 2.06
C VAL A 228 -9.20 -24.53 1.44
N PHE A 229 -8.33 -24.01 0.57
CA PHE A 229 -8.50 -22.69 -0.02
C PHE A 229 -9.16 -22.70 -1.39
N ARG A 230 -9.35 -23.86 -2.02
CA ARG A 230 -9.84 -24.02 -3.39
C ARG A 230 -11.06 -23.13 -3.70
N LYS A 231 -12.05 -23.11 -2.81
CA LYS A 231 -13.29 -22.34 -3.01
C LYS A 231 -13.12 -20.82 -2.83
N ASN A 232 -12.06 -20.40 -2.14
CA ASN A 232 -11.78 -19.00 -1.81
C ASN A 232 -10.45 -18.53 -2.41
N PHE A 233 -9.88 -19.26 -3.38
CA PHE A 233 -8.58 -18.97 -3.94
C PHE A 233 -8.59 -17.64 -4.70
N ASP A 234 -9.62 -17.40 -5.51
CA ASP A 234 -9.81 -16.11 -6.19
C ASP A 234 -9.99 -14.95 -5.20
N LEU A 235 -10.63 -15.22 -4.05
CA LEU A 235 -10.76 -14.23 -2.99
C LEU A 235 -9.40 -13.89 -2.36
N LEU A 236 -8.52 -14.89 -2.18
CA LEU A 236 -7.14 -14.66 -1.74
C LEU A 236 -6.37 -13.82 -2.76
N LEU A 237 -6.39 -14.21 -4.04
CA LEU A 237 -5.71 -13.47 -5.10
C LEU A 237 -6.22 -12.03 -5.22
N GLY A 238 -7.53 -11.84 -5.09
CA GLY A 238 -8.14 -10.50 -5.11
C GLY A 238 -7.76 -9.61 -3.92
N ILE A 239 -7.28 -10.19 -2.81
CA ILE A 239 -6.75 -9.43 -1.67
C ILE A 239 -5.33 -8.93 -1.96
N PHE A 240 -4.48 -9.80 -2.52
CA PHE A 240 -3.09 -9.45 -2.80
C PHE A 240 -2.90 -8.67 -4.09
N ASN A 241 -3.91 -8.67 -4.98
CA ASN A 241 -3.95 -7.92 -6.23
C ASN A 241 -2.63 -7.94 -7.02
N PRO A 242 -2.26 -9.08 -7.62
CA PRO A 242 -0.95 -9.25 -8.25
C PRO A 242 -0.82 -8.57 -9.63
N GLU A 243 -1.60 -7.53 -9.90
CA GLU A 243 -1.75 -6.84 -11.19
C GLU A 243 -1.87 -5.33 -10.94
N GLY A 244 -1.49 -4.53 -11.94
CA GLY A 244 -1.62 -3.07 -11.90
C GLY A 244 -0.27 -2.39 -11.86
N TRP A 245 -0.11 -1.35 -11.04
CA TRP A 245 1.16 -0.66 -10.84
C TRP A 245 1.48 -0.49 -9.36
N LEU A 246 2.77 -0.39 -9.06
CA LEU A 246 3.29 -0.07 -7.74
C LEU A 246 4.19 1.16 -7.84
N GLU A 247 3.92 2.15 -7.03
CA GLU A 247 4.77 3.32 -6.83
C GLU A 247 5.63 3.12 -5.58
N ILE A 248 6.95 3.19 -5.73
CA ILE A 248 7.91 3.17 -4.63
C ILE A 248 8.13 4.62 -4.20
N THR A 249 7.77 4.95 -2.97
CA THR A 249 7.78 6.33 -2.45
C THR A 249 8.86 6.58 -1.42
N TYR A 250 9.40 5.52 -0.84
CA TYR A 250 10.57 5.56 0.01
C TYR A 250 11.34 4.26 -0.12
N VAL A 251 12.66 4.32 -0.21
CA VAL A 251 13.52 3.14 -0.06
C VAL A 251 14.86 3.55 0.50
N ASP A 252 15.34 2.78 1.47
CA ASP A 252 16.73 2.78 1.89
C ASP A 252 17.18 1.36 2.29
N ASP A 253 18.29 1.25 3.02
CA ASP A 253 18.88 -0.05 3.34
C ASP A 253 18.00 -0.93 4.24
N SER A 254 17.12 -0.33 5.04
CA SER A 254 16.34 -1.03 6.07
C SER A 254 14.84 -1.01 5.85
N MET A 255 14.29 -0.03 5.13
CA MET A 255 12.84 0.16 4.99
C MET A 255 12.45 0.57 3.58
N ARG A 256 11.29 0.09 3.13
CA ARG A 256 10.68 0.47 1.86
C ARG A 256 9.20 0.75 2.04
N ILE A 257 8.72 1.80 1.38
CA ILE A 257 7.30 2.16 1.34
C ILE A 257 6.86 2.17 -0.12
N GLY A 258 5.71 1.55 -0.38
CA GLY A 258 5.08 1.55 -1.69
C GLY A 258 3.58 1.78 -1.65
N ARG A 259 3.02 2.18 -2.79
CA ARG A 259 1.58 2.38 -3.02
C ARG A 259 1.12 1.63 -4.26
N ASP A 260 0.01 0.92 -4.16
CA ASP A 260 -0.63 0.29 -5.33
C ASP A 260 -1.60 1.25 -6.05
N ASP A 261 -2.14 0.77 -7.17
CA ASP A 261 -3.14 1.42 -8.00
C ASP A 261 -4.50 1.64 -7.33
N LYS A 262 -4.71 1.07 -6.14
CA LYS A 262 -5.90 1.23 -5.30
C LYS A 262 -5.64 2.18 -4.11
N GLY A 263 -4.46 2.77 -4.03
CA GLY A 263 -4.05 3.68 -2.96
C GLY A 263 -3.74 2.96 -1.65
N ASN A 264 -3.53 1.64 -1.65
CA ASN A 264 -3.04 0.94 -0.48
C ASN A 264 -1.57 1.24 -0.25
N ILE A 265 -1.19 1.39 1.01
CA ILE A 265 0.20 1.58 1.42
C ILE A 265 0.75 0.26 1.94
N PHE A 266 2.03 0.01 1.66
CA PHE A 266 2.80 -1.10 2.17
C PHE A 266 4.08 -0.55 2.80
N ILE A 267 4.34 -0.91 4.05
CA ILE A 267 5.60 -0.63 4.73
C ILE A 267 6.28 -1.98 4.92
N LEU A 268 7.49 -2.09 4.38
CA LEU A 268 8.31 -3.28 4.45
C LEU A 268 9.64 -2.97 5.09
N GLU A 269 10.17 -3.92 5.85
CA GLU A 269 11.53 -3.88 6.36
C GLU A 269 12.41 -4.87 5.60
N ARG A 270 13.71 -4.59 5.53
CA ARG A 270 14.68 -5.53 4.96
C ARG A 270 14.62 -6.85 5.72
N PHE A 271 14.56 -7.96 4.98
CA PHE A 271 14.51 -9.29 5.55
C PHE A 271 15.75 -10.07 5.15
N GLU A 272 16.55 -10.45 6.13
CA GLU A 272 17.62 -11.42 5.96
C GLU A 272 17.11 -12.74 6.53
N ASP A 273 16.97 -13.76 5.68
CA ASP A 273 16.55 -15.07 6.16
C ASP A 273 17.74 -15.70 6.89
N ASN A 274 17.78 -15.54 8.21
CA ASN A 274 18.86 -16.07 9.06
C ASN A 274 18.84 -17.60 9.20
N THR A 275 18.08 -18.32 8.37
CA THR A 275 18.18 -19.77 8.23
C THR A 275 19.21 -20.12 7.15
N LEU A 276 20.47 -20.08 7.54
CA LEU A 276 21.55 -20.87 6.94
C LEU A 276 22.00 -21.94 7.93
#